data_AF-A0A1D8A7C3-F1
#
_entry.id   AF-A0A1D8A7C3-F1
#
_cell.length_a   1.000
_cell.length_b   1.000
_cell.length_c   1.000
_cell.angle_alpha   90.00
_cell.angle_beta   90.00
_cell.angle_gamma   90.00
#
_symmetry.space_group_name_H-M   'P 1'
#
loop_
_entity.id
_entity.type
_entity.pdbx_description
1 polymer ?
#
loop_
_entity_poly.entity_id
_entity_poly.type
_entity_poly.pdbx_seq_one_letter_code
_entity_poly.pdbx_strand_id
1 'polypeptide(L)'
;MDLAELIDRHAIHQVLLRYARGLDRLDNALVRGCYWDDAIEDHGHFVGTPGDFVPWADRTTLLFETTQHAILNHVCDLQGDEAFCETTSPRPRWRRPRAVPTPRRSPARPAATVPT
;
A
#
# COMPACT_ATOMS: atom_id res chain seq x y z
N MET A 1 12.67 24.74 -15.13
CA MET A 1 12.07 23.49 -15.60
C MET A 1 11.84 23.58 -17.08
N ASP A 2 12.59 22.80 -17.85
CA ASP A 2 12.42 22.69 -19.29
C ASP A 2 11.55 21.46 -19.66
N LEU A 3 11.40 21.21 -20.96
CA LEU A 3 10.60 20.09 -21.46
C LEU A 3 11.23 18.73 -21.12
N ALA A 4 12.56 18.62 -21.12
CA ALA A 4 13.25 17.37 -20.82
C ALA A 4 12.99 16.97 -19.36
N GLU A 5 13.15 17.91 -18.43
CA GLU A 5 12.87 17.68 -17.01
C GLU A 5 11.43 17.22 -16.76
N LEU A 6 10.45 17.77 -17.50
CA LEU A 6 9.04 17.34 -17.41
C LEU A 6 8.83 15.91 -17.91
N ILE A 7 9.48 15.55 -19.01
CA ILE A 7 9.44 14.20 -19.59
C ILE A 7 10.05 13.20 -18.61
N ASP A 8 11.21 13.52 -18.03
CA ASP A 8 11.92 12.62 -17.11
C ASP A 8 11.10 12.36 -15.85
N ARG A 9 10.54 13.41 -15.24
CA ARG A 9 9.64 13.27 -14.08
C ARG A 9 8.41 12.45 -14.41
N HIS A 10 7.83 12.65 -15.60
CA HIS A 10 6.70 11.85 -16.04
C HIS A 10 7.10 10.39 -16.21
N ALA A 11 8.23 10.11 -16.85
CA ALA A 11 8.75 8.76 -17.07
C ALA A 11 8.99 8.02 -15.75
N ILE A 12 9.60 8.69 -14.77
CA ILE A 12 9.81 8.17 -13.42
C ILE A 12 8.47 7.86 -12.75
N HIS A 13 7.51 8.79 -12.79
CA HIS A 13 6.18 8.54 -12.23
C HIS A 13 5.47 7.35 -12.91
N GLN A 14 5.66 7.16 -14.23
CA GLN A 14 5.15 5.99 -14.95
C GLN A 14 5.80 4.67 -14.49
N VAL A 15 7.06 4.68 -14.02
CA VAL A 15 7.68 3.48 -13.41
C VAL A 15 6.90 3.09 -12.15
N LEU A 16 6.58 4.05 -11.28
CA LEU A 16 5.84 3.80 -10.04
C LEU A 16 4.42 3.28 -10.30
N LEU A 17 3.72 3.84 -11.29
CA LEU A 17 2.38 3.38 -11.66
C LEU A 17 2.41 1.97 -12.27
N ARG A 18 3.43 1.65 -13.08
CA ARG A 18 3.63 0.29 -13.60
C ARG A 18 3.94 -0.70 -12.50
N TYR A 19 4.79 -0.33 -11.55
CA TYR A 19 5.10 -1.12 -10.37
C TYR A 19 3.85 -1.44 -9.55
N ALA A 20 3.08 -0.41 -9.16
CA ALA A 20 1.83 -0.56 -8.42
C ALA A 20 0.83 -1.48 -9.13
N ARG A 21 0.61 -1.23 -10.43
CA ARG A 21 -0.25 -2.07 -11.28
C ARG A 21 0.23 -3.51 -11.36
N GLY A 22 1.55 -3.72 -11.45
CA GLY A 22 2.16 -5.04 -11.53
C GLY A 22 1.91 -5.85 -10.26
N LEU A 23 2.14 -5.25 -9.09
CA LEU A 23 1.87 -5.87 -7.80
C LEU A 23 0.40 -6.23 -7.64
N ASP A 24 -0.52 -5.30 -7.97
CA ASP A 24 -1.96 -5.53 -7.84
C ASP A 24 -2.49 -6.65 -8.74
N ARG A 25 -1.75 -7.01 -9.78
CA ARG A 25 -2.13 -8.02 -10.77
C ARG A 25 -1.27 -9.27 -10.71
N LEU A 26 -0.31 -9.35 -9.79
CA LEU A 26 0.70 -10.41 -9.73
C LEU A 26 1.43 -10.59 -11.08
N ASP A 27 1.68 -9.48 -11.79
CA ASP A 27 2.43 -9.46 -13.05
C ASP A 27 3.92 -9.26 -12.74
N ASN A 28 4.58 -10.35 -12.40
CA ASN A 28 5.95 -10.36 -11.89
C ASN A 28 6.97 -9.85 -12.92
N ALA A 29 6.72 -10.10 -14.21
CA ALA A 29 7.57 -9.59 -15.28
C ALA A 29 7.46 -8.06 -15.38
N LEU A 30 6.24 -7.51 -15.26
CA LEU A 30 6.03 -6.07 -15.25
C LEU A 30 6.71 -5.40 -14.04
N VAL A 31 6.58 -5.99 -12.85
CA VAL A 31 7.23 -5.48 -11.64
C VAL A 31 8.75 -5.53 -11.77
N ARG A 32 9.33 -6.65 -12.20
CA ARG A 32 10.78 -6.79 -12.36
C ARG A 32 11.36 -5.80 -13.37
N GLY A 33 10.61 -5.48 -14.43
CA GLY A 33 11.00 -4.49 -15.44
C GLY A 33 11.06 -3.04 -14.95
N CYS A 34 10.61 -2.75 -13.74
CA CYS A 34 10.75 -1.43 -13.12
C CYS A 34 12.10 -1.23 -12.41
N TYR A 35 12.92 -2.26 -12.32
CA TYR A 35 14.19 -2.24 -11.59
C TYR A 35 15.40 -2.40 -12.50
N TRP A 36 16.50 -1.74 -12.11
CA TRP A 36 17.85 -2.07 -12.57
C TRP A 36 18.29 -3.44 -12.07
N ASP A 37 19.28 -4.04 -12.74
CA ASP A 37 19.78 -5.38 -12.40
C ASP A 37 20.52 -5.42 -11.06
N ASP A 38 21.10 -4.31 -10.65
CA ASP A 38 21.84 -4.09 -9.41
C ASP A 38 21.02 -3.34 -8.35
N ALA A 39 19.72 -3.15 -8.57
CA ALA A 39 18.85 -2.46 -7.63
C ALA A 39 18.80 -3.18 -6.27
N ILE A 40 18.70 -2.40 -5.20
CA ILE A 40 18.50 -2.87 -3.84
C ILE A 40 17.08 -2.52 -3.43
N GLU A 41 16.37 -3.50 -2.88
CA GLU A 41 15.01 -3.32 -2.38
C GLU A 41 14.98 -3.48 -0.86
N ASP A 42 14.46 -2.47 -0.17
CA ASP A 42 14.37 -2.42 1.28
C ASP A 42 12.95 -2.02 1.71
N HIS A 43 12.22 -3.00 2.23
CA HIS A 43 10.88 -2.87 2.79
C HIS A 43 10.87 -2.99 4.32
N GLY A 44 12.03 -2.85 4.97
CA GLY A 44 12.27 -2.96 6.41
C GLY A 44 12.22 -4.41 6.96
N HIS A 45 11.24 -5.19 6.55
CA HIS A 45 11.14 -6.63 6.87
C HIS A 45 11.76 -7.53 5.78
N PHE A 46 12.12 -6.93 4.65
CA PHE A 46 12.77 -7.56 3.52
C PHE A 46 13.87 -6.61 3.04
N VAL A 47 15.07 -7.15 2.84
CA VAL A 47 16.19 -6.46 2.20
C VAL A 47 16.82 -7.45 1.24
N GLY A 48 16.93 -7.09 -0.04
CA GLY A 48 17.46 -8.01 -1.05
C GLY A 48 17.38 -7.46 -2.47
N THR A 49 17.42 -8.37 -3.45
CA THR A 49 17.31 -8.02 -4.87
C THR A 49 15.84 -7.95 -5.31
N PRO A 50 15.52 -7.26 -6.41
CA PRO A 50 14.19 -7.29 -7.01
C PRO A 50 13.72 -8.71 -7.37
N GLY A 51 14.65 -9.59 -7.74
CA GLY A 51 14.35 -11.00 -8.06
C GLY A 51 13.84 -11.78 -6.84
N ASP A 52 14.36 -11.48 -5.66
CA ASP A 52 13.92 -12.08 -4.40
C ASP A 52 12.68 -11.37 -3.84
N PHE A 53 12.57 -10.06 -4.10
CA PHE A 53 11.48 -9.22 -3.61
C PHE A 53 10.13 -9.61 -4.23
N VAL A 54 10.07 -9.81 -5.54
CA VAL A 54 8.80 -10.05 -6.24
C VAL A 54 8.07 -11.29 -5.69
N PRO A 55 8.71 -12.47 -5.56
CA PRO A 55 8.09 -13.64 -4.91
C PRO A 55 7.76 -13.40 -3.43
N TRP A 56 8.58 -12.58 -2.74
CA TRP A 56 8.29 -12.21 -1.35
C TRP A 56 7.01 -11.37 -1.24
N ALA A 57 6.81 -10.40 -2.13
CA ALA A 57 5.65 -9.53 -2.20
C ALA A 57 4.37 -10.31 -2.55
N ASP A 58 4.45 -11.25 -3.50
CA ASP A 58 3.32 -12.12 -3.89
C ASP A 58 2.70 -12.84 -2.69
N ARG A 59 3.54 -13.35 -1.78
CA ARG A 59 3.05 -14.03 -0.56
C ARG A 59 2.17 -13.13 0.30
N THR A 60 2.41 -11.82 0.29
CA THR A 60 1.59 -10.84 1.00
C THR A 60 0.33 -10.51 0.21
N THR A 61 0.47 -10.26 -1.10
CA THR A 61 -0.65 -9.94 -1.98
C THR A 61 -1.70 -11.05 -2.00
N LEU A 62 -1.28 -12.31 -2.04
CA LEU A 62 -2.15 -13.49 -2.04
C LEU A 62 -2.94 -13.71 -0.73
N LEU A 63 -2.64 -12.96 0.34
CA LEU A 63 -3.45 -12.98 1.58
C LEU A 63 -4.75 -12.17 1.45
N PHE A 64 -4.88 -11.37 0.39
CA PHE A 64 -6.02 -10.51 0.14
C PHE A 64 -6.77 -10.99 -1.11
N GLU A 65 -8.10 -10.81 -1.13
CA GLU A 65 -8.92 -11.11 -2.30
C GLU A 65 -8.61 -10.15 -3.46
N THR A 66 -8.29 -8.90 -3.13
CA THR A 66 -7.87 -7.86 -4.06
C THR A 66 -6.92 -6.90 -3.35
N THR A 67 -5.94 -6.34 -4.06
CA THR A 67 -5.11 -5.25 -3.56
C THR A 67 -5.23 -4.03 -4.45
N GLN A 68 -4.90 -2.86 -3.89
CA GLN A 68 -4.76 -1.63 -4.63
C GLN A 68 -3.61 -0.81 -4.05
N HIS A 69 -2.54 -0.65 -4.82
CA HIS A 69 -1.41 0.21 -4.49
C HIS A 69 -1.67 1.63 -5.01
N ALA A 70 -2.22 2.49 -4.14
CA ALA A 70 -2.49 3.87 -4.47
C ALA A 70 -1.22 4.74 -4.32
N ILE A 71 -0.81 5.37 -5.42
CA ILE A 71 0.27 6.35 -5.46
C ILE A 71 -0.32 7.74 -5.20
N LEU A 72 0.11 8.40 -4.13
CA LEU A 72 -0.35 9.75 -3.76
C LEU A 72 0.74 10.78 -4.06
N ASN A 73 0.95 11.74 -3.16
CA ASN A 73 1.94 12.79 -3.29
C ASN A 73 3.29 12.21 -3.72
N HIS A 74 3.77 12.67 -4.87
CA HIS A 74 5.02 12.27 -5.49
C HIS A 74 5.90 13.51 -5.61
N VAL A 75 7.09 13.42 -5.05
CA VAL A 75 8.15 14.43 -5.18
C VAL A 75 9.33 13.74 -5.85
N CYS A 76 9.93 14.43 -6.80
CA CYS A 76 11.09 13.97 -7.55
C CYS A 76 12.11 15.10 -7.56
N ASP A 77 13.35 14.82 -7.18
CA ASP A 77 14.48 15.74 -7.31
C ASP A 77 15.41 15.21 -8.40
N LEU A 78 15.56 15.96 -9.50
CA LEU A 78 16.39 15.57 -10.64
C LEU A 78 17.77 16.19 -10.49
N GLN A 79 18.81 15.36 -10.59
CA GLN A 79 20.20 15.74 -10.45
C GLN A 79 21.01 15.19 -11.63
N GLY A 80 20.91 15.86 -12.78
CA GLY A 80 21.54 15.40 -14.02
C GLY A 80 20.92 14.07 -14.47
N ASP A 81 21.73 13.02 -14.47
CA ASP A 81 21.32 11.67 -14.88
C ASP A 81 20.70 10.85 -13.72
N GLU A 82 20.63 11.40 -12.51
CA GLU A 82 20.07 10.75 -11.33
C GLU A 82 18.79 11.43 -10.85
N ALA A 83 17.93 10.67 -10.16
CA ALA A 83 16.69 11.19 -9.58
C ALA A 83 16.38 10.57 -8.22
N PHE A 84 16.04 11.40 -7.25
CA PHE A 84 15.64 10.99 -5.90
C PHE A 84 14.15 11.25 -5.72
N CYS A 85 13.38 10.21 -5.42
CA CYS A 85 11.93 10.30 -5.39
C CYS A 85 11.34 9.84 -4.06
N GLU A 86 10.39 10.60 -3.57
CA GLU A 86 9.55 10.23 -2.44
C GLU A 86 8.11 10.10 -2.92
N THR A 87 7.45 9.01 -2.53
CA THR A 87 6.05 8.77 -2.89
C THR A 87 5.28 8.23 -1.70
N THR A 88 4.23 8.94 -1.31
CA THR A 88 3.37 8.50 -0.22
C THR A 88 2.40 7.44 -0.73
N SER A 89 2.41 6.26 -0.11
CA SER A 89 1.37 5.24 -0.27
C SER A 89 0.51 5.19 1.00
N PRO A 90 -0.83 5.17 0.89
CA PRO A 90 -1.69 5.09 2.05
C PRO A 90 -1.50 3.75 2.75
N ARG A 91 -1.13 3.79 4.02
CA ARG A 91 -1.15 2.64 4.94
C ARG A 91 -2.39 2.80 5.82
N PRO A 92 -3.53 2.18 5.49
CA PRO A 92 -4.70 2.27 6.35
C PRO A 92 -4.39 1.66 7.72
N ARG A 93 -4.31 2.50 8.75
CA ARG A 93 -4.21 2.04 10.14
C ARG A 93 -5.59 1.58 10.60
N TRP A 94 -5.92 0.33 10.33
CA TRP A 94 -7.10 -0.31 10.90
C TRP A 94 -6.92 -0.46 12.42
N ARG A 95 -7.48 0.48 13.18
CA ARG A 95 -7.64 0.32 14.62
C ARG A 95 -8.80 -0.65 14.82
N ARG A 96 -8.58 -1.80 15.47
CA ARG A 96 -9.70 -2.69 15.85
C ARG A 96 -10.76 -1.84 16.55
N PRO A 97 -12.05 -1.96 16.18
CA PRO A 97 -13.12 -1.30 16.91
C PRO A 97 -12.97 -1.64 18.38
N ARG A 98 -13.02 -0.64 19.25
CA ARG A 98 -13.07 -0.88 20.69
C ARG A 98 -14.31 -1.74 20.92
N ALA A 99 -14.17 -2.88 21.60
CA ALA A 99 -15.31 -3.74 21.91
C ALA A 99 -16.44 -2.87 22.50
N VAL A 100 -17.60 -2.89 21.87
CA VAL A 100 -18.79 -2.22 22.42
C VAL A 100 -19.12 -2.96 23.71
N PRO A 101 -19.10 -2.29 24.89
CA PRO A 101 -19.47 -2.95 26.13
C PRO A 101 -20.91 -3.46 25.99
N THR A 102 -21.13 -4.75 26.27
CA THR A 102 -22.46 -5.33 26.29
C THR A 102 -23.32 -4.54 27.28
N PRO A 103 -24.50 -4.03 26.88
CA PRO A 103 -25.37 -3.33 27.82
C PRO A 103 -25.74 -4.30 28.95
N ARG A 104 -25.47 -3.90 30.20
CA ARG A 104 -25.95 -4.62 31.37
C ARG A 104 -27.47 -4.70 31.26
N ARG A 105 -28.03 -5.91 31.13
CA ARG A 105 -29.48 -6.13 31.27
C ARG A 105 -29.88 -5.64 32.67
N SER A 106 -30.68 -4.58 32.73
CA SER A 106 -31.40 -4.24 33.96
C SER A 106 -32.35 -5.40 34.31
N PRO A 107 -32.43 -5.83 35.58
CA PRO A 107 -33.42 -6.82 35.98
C PRO A 107 -34.82 -6.28 35.71
N ALA A 108 -35.70 -7.11 35.14
CA ALA A 108 -37.07 -6.75 34.81
C ALA A 108 -37.81 -6.25 36.06
N ARG A 109 -38.48 -5.09 35.96
CA ARG A 109 -39.40 -4.63 37.02
C ARG A 109 -40.57 -5.63 37.10
N PRO A 110 -40.97 -6.09 38.30
CA PRO A 110 -42.12 -6.96 38.43
C PRO A 110 -43.39 -6.23 37.99
N ALA A 111 -44.27 -6.95 37.29
CA ALA A 111 -45.54 -6.44 36.79
C ALA A 111 -46.45 -6.03 37.96
N ALA A 112 -47.01 -4.82 37.90
CA ALA A 112 -48.00 -4.37 38.87
C ALA A 112 -49.33 -5.08 38.60
N THR A 113 -49.82 -5.82 39.61
CA THR A 113 -51.20 -6.35 39.64
C THR A 113 -52.18 -5.20 39.85
N VAL A 114 -53.14 -5.06 38.95
CA VAL A 114 -54.29 -4.14 39.08
C VAL A 114 -55.38 -4.87 39.88
N PRO A 115 -55.95 -4.31 40.95
CA PRO A 115 -57.10 -4.90 41.63
C PRO A 115 -58.40 -4.59 40.89
N THR A 116 -59.33 -5.55 40.95
CA THR A 116 -60.71 -5.52 40.45
C THR A 116 -61.55 -4.39 40.98
#